data_AF-A0A949S3R9-F1
#
_entry.id   AF-A0A949S3R9-F1
#
_cell.length_a   1.000
_cell.length_b   1.000
_cell.length_c   1.000
_cell.angle_alpha   90.00
_cell.angle_beta   90.00
_cell.angle_gamma   90.00
#
_symmetry.space_group_name_H-M   'P 1'
#
loop_
_entity.id
_entity.type
_entity.pdbx_description
1 polymer ?
#
loop_
_entity_poly.entity_id
_entity_poly.type
_entity_poly.pdbx_seq_one_letter_code
_entity_poly.pdbx_strand_id
1 'polypeptide(L)'
;MHHINKQIIEILRICSYMVLLVLPLLLGSCNKNGYPGDPPGLEISVAANEIIRALDMYKRGHSHYPDKLECLMPTYIKSIPIPTWGTKTWEYWVNEDGNYQLLVRLQNDRYERVWYSSLTGKWAADF
;
A
#
# COMPACT_ATOMS: atom_id res chain seq x y z
N MET A 1 44.30 42.62 1.29
CA MET A 1 43.11 42.28 2.11
C MET A 1 41.78 42.34 1.35
N HIS A 2 41.61 43.20 0.31
CA HIS A 2 40.38 43.27 -0.50
C HIS A 2 40.08 42.03 -1.38
N HIS A 3 41.10 41.25 -1.78
CA HIS A 3 40.93 40.14 -2.73
C HIS A 3 40.27 38.89 -2.11
N ILE A 4 40.41 38.68 -0.80
CA ILE A 4 39.88 37.50 -0.09
C ILE A 4 38.36 37.59 0.06
N ASN A 5 37.84 38.80 0.34
CA ASN A 5 36.40 39.03 0.51
C ASN A 5 35.61 38.75 -0.77
N LYS A 6 36.21 38.99 -1.95
CA LYS A 6 35.55 38.74 -3.24
C LYS A 6 35.37 37.24 -3.52
N GLN A 7 36.37 36.41 -3.16
CA GLN A 7 36.31 34.96 -3.34
C GLN A 7 35.26 34.32 -2.41
N ILE A 8 35.14 34.79 -1.17
CA ILE A 8 34.17 34.27 -0.20
C ILE A 8 32.73 34.56 -0.65
N ILE A 9 32.48 35.74 -1.22
CA ILE A 9 31.14 36.12 -1.73
C ILE A 9 30.72 35.25 -2.92
N GLU A 10 31.65 34.93 -3.83
CA GLU A 10 31.36 34.06 -4.98
C GLU A 10 31.09 32.61 -4.55
N ILE A 11 31.82 32.08 -3.56
CA ILE A 11 31.57 30.74 -3.01
C ILE A 11 30.18 30.66 -2.34
N LEU A 12 29.79 31.68 -1.56
CA LEU A 12 28.48 31.71 -0.91
C LEU A 12 27.33 31.79 -1.92
N ARG A 13 27.51 32.50 -3.05
CA ARG A 13 26.53 32.52 -4.14
C ARG A 13 26.35 31.15 -4.76
N ILE A 14 27.43 30.44 -5.07
CA ILE A 14 27.37 29.09 -5.67
C ILE A 14 26.66 28.09 -4.75
N CYS A 15 26.94 28.14 -3.44
CA CYS A 15 26.26 27.27 -2.47
C CYS A 15 24.75 27.54 -2.38
N SER A 16 24.33 28.81 -2.45
CA SER A 16 22.91 29.19 -2.44
C SER A 16 22.15 28.63 -3.65
N TYR A 17 22.75 28.67 -4.85
CA TYR A 17 22.17 28.11 -6.06
C TYR A 17 22.05 26.58 -6.02
N MET A 18 23.03 25.89 -5.41
CA MET A 18 22.99 24.43 -5.22
C MET A 18 21.81 24.01 -4.32
N VAL A 19 21.54 24.74 -3.24
CA VAL A 19 20.42 24.41 -2.32
C VAL A 19 19.06 24.64 -3.00
N LEU A 20 18.92 25.70 -3.80
CA LEU A 20 17.69 26.01 -4.54
C LEU A 20 17.37 25.01 -5.66
N LEU A 21 18.38 24.37 -6.25
CA LEU A 21 18.19 23.36 -7.30
C LEU A 21 17.82 21.97 -6.76
N VAL A 22 18.22 21.63 -5.53
CA VAL A 22 17.95 20.31 -4.93
C VAL A 22 16.57 20.25 -4.24
N LEU A 23 16.07 21.38 -3.73
CA LEU A 23 14.78 21.44 -3.02
C LEU A 23 13.56 20.96 -3.83
N PRO A 24 13.39 21.31 -5.13
CA PRO A 24 12.23 20.84 -5.90
C PRO A 24 12.30 19.35 -6.27
N LEU A 25 13.48 18.72 -6.26
CA LEU A 25 13.61 17.27 -6.47
C LEU A 25 13.08 16.46 -5.30
N LEU A 26 13.13 17.00 -4.08
CA LEU A 26 12.59 16.35 -2.88
C LEU A 26 11.08 16.54 -2.72
N LEU A 27 10.50 17.57 -3.33
CA LEU A 27 9.06 17.88 -3.22
C LEU A 27 8.23 17.37 -4.42
N GLY A 28 8.88 16.92 -5.49
CA GLY A 28 8.24 16.56 -6.77
C GLY A 28 7.61 15.17 -6.87
N SER A 29 7.55 14.37 -5.79
CA SER A 29 7.03 12.99 -5.87
C SER A 29 5.84 12.72 -4.95
N CYS A 30 4.87 13.64 -4.96
CA CYS A 30 3.48 13.30 -4.62
C CYS A 30 2.64 13.34 -5.90
N ASN A 31 3.08 12.58 -6.93
CA ASN A 31 2.31 12.45 -8.15
C ASN A 31 1.11 11.53 -7.85
N LYS A 32 -0.02 12.12 -7.45
CA LYS A 32 -1.34 11.48 -7.43
C LYS A 32 -1.80 11.30 -8.89
N ASN A 33 -1.06 10.53 -9.66
CA ASN A 33 -1.61 9.94 -10.87
C ASN A 33 -2.68 8.97 -10.38
N GLY A 34 -3.95 9.34 -10.55
CA GLY A 34 -5.06 8.41 -10.41
C GLY A 34 -4.79 7.24 -11.36
N TYR A 35 -4.29 6.14 -10.80
CA TYR A 35 -4.12 4.90 -11.53
C TYR A 35 -5.50 4.28 -11.75
N PRO A 36 -5.72 3.57 -12.87
CA PRO A 36 -6.73 2.51 -12.91
C PRO A 36 -6.39 1.53 -11.78
N GLY A 37 -7.10 1.62 -10.65
CA GLY A 37 -6.63 1.06 -9.37
C GLY A 37 -7.35 1.58 -8.13
N ASP A 38 -8.26 2.56 -8.26
CA ASP A 38 -9.31 2.71 -7.26
C ASP A 38 -10.12 1.39 -7.23
N PRO A 39 -10.29 0.76 -6.05
CA PRO A 39 -10.98 -0.51 -5.97
C PRO A 39 -12.37 -0.37 -6.60
N PRO A 40 -12.82 -1.32 -7.42
CA PRO A 40 -14.20 -1.35 -7.88
C PRO A 40 -15.11 -1.45 -6.64
N GLY A 41 -15.73 -0.32 -6.28
CA GLY A 41 -16.61 -0.20 -5.13
C GLY A 41 -15.90 0.16 -3.82
N LEU A 42 -16.22 1.36 -3.31
CA LEU A 42 -15.88 1.82 -1.96
C LEU A 42 -16.23 0.76 -0.89
N GLU A 43 -17.30 0.00 -1.10
CA GLU A 43 -17.80 -1.01 -0.15
C GLU A 43 -16.87 -2.21 0.03
N ILE A 44 -16.27 -2.74 -1.05
CA ILE A 44 -15.31 -3.88 -0.95
C ILE A 44 -14.12 -3.46 -0.09
N SER A 45 -13.65 -2.22 -0.30
CA SER A 45 -12.52 -1.68 0.45
C SER A 45 -12.80 -1.60 1.94
N VAL A 46 -14.02 -1.24 2.37
CA VAL A 46 -14.35 -1.11 3.80
C VAL A 46 -14.25 -2.47 4.50
N ALA A 47 -14.85 -3.52 3.94
CA ALA A 47 -14.80 -4.87 4.51
C ALA A 47 -13.36 -5.43 4.51
N ALA A 48 -12.64 -5.25 3.41
CA ALA A 48 -11.26 -5.70 3.30
C ALA A 48 -10.32 -4.98 4.26
N ASN A 49 -10.51 -3.67 4.47
CA ASN A 49 -9.65 -2.87 5.37
C ASN A 49 -9.67 -3.40 6.81
N GLU A 50 -10.80 -3.96 7.26
CA GLU A 50 -10.86 -4.58 8.59
C GLU A 50 -9.97 -5.83 8.68
N ILE A 51 -9.98 -6.66 7.63
CA ILE A 51 -9.13 -7.86 7.52
C ILE A 51 -7.65 -7.48 7.41
N ILE A 52 -7.31 -6.53 6.54
CA ILE A 52 -5.94 -6.02 6.33
C ILE A 52 -5.37 -5.51 7.66
N ARG A 53 -6.14 -4.69 8.40
CA ARG A 53 -5.71 -4.19 9.71
C ARG A 53 -5.48 -5.32 10.72
N ALA A 54 -6.34 -6.34 10.74
CA ALA A 54 -6.18 -7.50 11.60
C ALA A 54 -4.92 -8.32 11.25
N LEU A 55 -4.63 -8.51 9.97
CA LEU A 55 -3.41 -9.16 9.47
C LEU A 55 -2.15 -8.39 9.92
N ASP A 56 -2.15 -7.06 9.82
CA ASP A 56 -1.01 -6.23 10.25
C ASP A 56 -0.81 -6.26 11.78
N MET A 57 -1.89 -6.34 12.57
CA MET A 57 -1.79 -6.56 14.00
C MET A 57 -1.24 -7.95 14.33
N TYR A 58 -1.70 -8.99 13.64
CA TYR A 58 -1.20 -10.36 13.81
C TYR A 58 0.30 -10.44 13.53
N LYS A 59 0.76 -9.89 12.40
CA LYS A 59 2.17 -9.90 12.00
C LYS A 59 3.08 -9.18 12.98
N ARG A 60 2.62 -8.09 13.59
CA ARG A 60 3.39 -7.40 14.65
C ARG A 60 3.61 -8.26 15.89
N GLY A 61 2.70 -9.20 16.19
CA GLY A 61 2.83 -10.14 17.30
C GLY A 61 3.61 -11.41 16.99
N HIS A 62 3.59 -11.87 15.74
CA HIS A 62 4.09 -13.21 15.34
C HIS A 62 5.21 -13.18 14.31
N SER A 63 5.60 -12.01 13.80
CA SER A 63 6.59 -11.81 12.71
C SER A 63 6.22 -12.38 11.34
N HIS A 64 5.15 -13.17 11.22
CA HIS A 64 4.60 -13.69 9.97
C HIS A 64 3.09 -13.44 9.87
N TYR A 65 2.53 -13.52 8.66
CA TYR A 65 1.09 -13.54 8.46
C TYR A 65 0.52 -14.95 8.80
N PRO A 66 -0.75 -15.08 9.19
CA PRO A 66 -1.33 -16.39 9.45
C PRO A 66 -1.54 -17.16 8.14
N ASP A 67 -1.57 -18.50 8.20
CA ASP A 67 -1.86 -19.33 7.02
C ASP A 67 -3.33 -19.26 6.59
N LYS A 68 -4.22 -18.85 7.50
CA LYS A 68 -5.68 -18.78 7.30
C LYS A 68 -6.28 -17.57 8.00
N LEU A 69 -7.37 -17.03 7.46
CA LEU A 69 -8.04 -15.85 8.02
C LEU A 69 -8.66 -16.14 9.39
N GLU A 70 -9.09 -17.36 9.67
CA GLU A 70 -9.72 -17.76 10.93
C GLU A 70 -8.78 -17.58 12.13
N CYS A 71 -7.46 -17.62 11.92
CA CYS A 71 -6.46 -17.36 12.97
C CYS A 71 -6.49 -15.91 13.48
N LEU A 72 -7.15 -14.99 12.76
CA LEU A 72 -7.36 -13.61 13.20
C LEU A 72 -8.47 -13.53 14.26
N MET A 73 -9.36 -14.52 14.32
CA MET A 73 -10.49 -14.53 15.24
C MET A 73 -10.16 -15.27 16.55
N PRO A 74 -10.81 -14.89 17.66
CA PRO A 74 -11.55 -13.64 17.88
C PRO A 74 -10.63 -12.46 18.26
N THR A 75 -9.33 -12.71 18.38
CA THR A 75 -8.36 -11.82 19.04
C THR A 75 -8.11 -10.52 18.27
N TYR A 76 -7.94 -10.59 16.95
CA TYR A 76 -7.60 -9.44 16.10
C TYR A 76 -8.81 -8.87 15.36
N ILE A 77 -9.81 -9.71 15.11
CA ILE A 77 -11.09 -9.35 14.51
C ILE A 77 -12.21 -10.21 15.13
N LYS A 78 -13.37 -9.60 15.37
CA LYS A 78 -14.50 -10.32 15.99
C LYS A 78 -15.05 -11.42 15.08
N SER A 79 -15.12 -11.14 13.79
CA SER A 79 -15.60 -12.03 12.74
C SER A 79 -15.06 -11.57 11.39
N ILE A 80 -14.80 -12.48 10.47
CA ILE A 80 -14.43 -12.11 9.09
C ILE A 80 -15.64 -11.46 8.40
N PRO A 81 -15.56 -10.19 7.96
CA PRO A 81 -16.67 -9.54 7.28
C PRO A 81 -16.92 -10.22 5.93
N ILE A 82 -18.18 -10.43 5.59
CA ILE A 82 -18.57 -11.01 4.29
C ILE A 82 -18.42 -9.92 3.22
N PRO A 83 -17.74 -10.19 2.08
CA PRO A 83 -17.64 -9.20 1.01
C PRO A 83 -19.04 -8.88 0.46
N THR A 84 -19.34 -7.60 0.25
CA THR A 84 -20.64 -7.16 -0.28
C THR A 84 -20.79 -7.44 -1.77
N TRP A 85 -19.72 -7.83 -2.47
CA TRP A 85 -19.68 -8.04 -3.91
C TRP A 85 -19.19 -9.46 -4.24
N GLY A 86 -19.38 -9.87 -5.50
CA GLY A 86 -18.85 -11.12 -6.02
C GLY A 86 -19.42 -12.39 -5.37
N THR A 87 -18.59 -13.41 -5.24
CA THR A 87 -18.92 -14.74 -4.67
C THR A 87 -19.18 -14.74 -3.16
N LYS A 88 -19.17 -13.57 -2.51
CA LYS A 88 -19.39 -13.42 -1.06
C LYS A 88 -18.39 -14.22 -0.20
N THR A 89 -17.22 -14.53 -0.77
CA THR A 89 -16.16 -15.30 -0.12
C THR A 89 -14.82 -14.60 -0.34
N TRP A 90 -14.02 -14.51 0.72
CA TRP A 90 -12.63 -14.09 0.60
C TRP A 90 -11.74 -15.27 0.26
N GLU A 91 -10.88 -15.09 -0.73
CA GLU A 91 -9.73 -15.94 -0.96
C GLU A 91 -8.49 -15.27 -0.39
N TYR A 92 -7.67 -16.05 0.30
CA TYR A 92 -6.49 -15.58 1.00
C TYR A 92 -5.37 -16.60 0.87
N TRP A 93 -4.15 -16.12 0.63
CA TRP A 93 -2.96 -16.95 0.70
C TRP A 93 -1.73 -16.09 0.95
N VAL A 94 -0.69 -16.73 1.49
CA VAL A 94 0.64 -16.16 1.71
C VAL A 94 1.60 -16.84 0.75
N ASN A 95 2.46 -16.06 0.07
CA ASN A 95 3.49 -16.58 -0.81
C ASN A 95 4.79 -16.92 -0.04
N GLU A 96 5.77 -17.48 -0.73
CA GLU A 96 7.06 -17.88 -0.14
C GLU A 96 7.85 -16.71 0.45
N ASP A 97 7.66 -15.50 -0.07
CA ASP A 97 8.30 -14.27 0.41
C ASP A 97 7.62 -13.69 1.68
N GLY A 98 6.57 -14.33 2.19
CA GLY A 98 5.82 -13.85 3.35
C GLY A 98 4.90 -12.66 3.04
N ASN A 99 4.52 -12.47 1.78
CA ASN A 99 3.50 -11.51 1.35
C ASN A 99 2.16 -12.22 1.16
N TYR A 100 1.06 -11.54 1.48
CA TYR A 100 -0.28 -12.10 1.28
C TYR A 100 -1.00 -11.44 0.11
N GLN A 101 -1.96 -12.18 -0.45
CA GLN A 101 -3.01 -11.64 -1.29
C GLN A 101 -4.37 -11.93 -0.66
N LEU A 102 -5.27 -10.96 -0.78
CA LEU A 102 -6.65 -11.06 -0.35
C LEU A 102 -7.54 -10.71 -1.54
N LEU A 103 -8.40 -11.61 -2.00
CA LEU A 103 -9.21 -11.38 -3.19
C LEU A 103 -10.65 -11.80 -3.01
N VAL A 104 -11.49 -11.24 -3.87
CA VAL A 104 -12.88 -11.66 -4.11
C VAL A 104 -13.05 -11.90 -5.61
N ARG A 105 -13.70 -13.01 -5.97
CA ARG A 105 -14.09 -13.28 -7.36
C ARG A 105 -15.42 -12.60 -7.65
N LEU A 106 -15.56 -11.97 -8.81
CA LEU A 106 -16.79 -11.26 -9.19
C LEU A 106 -17.89 -12.23 -9.65
N GLN A 107 -17.50 -13.33 -10.28
CA GLN A 107 -18.41 -14.41 -10.71
C GLN A 107 -17.79 -15.77 -10.41
N ASN A 108 -18.54 -16.84 -10.68
CA ASN A 108 -17.99 -18.21 -10.65
C ASN A 108 -17.00 -18.48 -11.79
N ASP A 109 -16.79 -17.53 -12.71
CA ASP A 109 -15.72 -17.60 -13.68
C ASP A 109 -14.36 -17.27 -13.03
N ARG A 110 -13.31 -17.93 -13.49
CA ARG A 110 -11.98 -17.90 -12.84
C ARG A 110 -11.21 -16.61 -13.06
N TYR A 111 -11.63 -15.80 -14.02
CA TYR A 111 -10.85 -14.67 -14.53
C TYR A 111 -11.23 -13.33 -13.88
N GLU A 112 -12.52 -13.07 -13.65
CA GLU A 112 -12.97 -11.80 -13.08
C GLU A 112 -12.74 -11.74 -11.55
N ARG A 113 -11.76 -10.96 -11.10
CA ARG A 113 -11.39 -10.85 -9.68
C ARG A 113 -10.83 -9.50 -9.30
N VAL A 114 -10.95 -9.19 -8.01
CA VAL A 114 -10.41 -7.99 -7.38
C VAL A 114 -9.56 -8.44 -6.22
N TRP A 115 -8.29 -8.02 -6.16
CA TRP A 115 -7.37 -8.44 -5.11
C TRP A 115 -6.53 -7.31 -4.57
N TYR A 116 -6.21 -7.43 -3.28
CA TYR A 116 -5.21 -6.63 -2.58
C TYR A 116 -3.91 -7.39 -2.49
N SER A 117 -2.79 -6.72 -2.74
CA SER A 117 -1.44 -7.25 -2.58
C SER A 117 -0.72 -6.56 -1.43
N SER A 118 -0.27 -7.32 -0.43
CA SER A 118 0.53 -6.76 0.67
C SER A 118 1.89 -6.25 0.21
N LEU A 119 2.43 -6.80 -0.89
CA LEU A 119 3.72 -6.42 -1.45
C LEU A 119 3.69 -4.98 -2.00
N THR A 120 2.62 -4.63 -2.70
CA THR A 120 2.48 -3.31 -3.33
C THR A 120 1.63 -2.35 -2.52
N GLY A 121 0.86 -2.85 -1.55
CA GLY A 121 -0.13 -2.09 -0.80
C GLY A 121 -1.27 -1.58 -1.66
N LYS A 122 -1.53 -2.22 -2.80
CA LYS A 122 -2.48 -1.75 -3.83
C LYS A 122 -3.52 -2.81 -4.17
N TRP A 123 -4.67 -2.31 -4.62
CA TRP A 123 -5.70 -3.08 -5.27
C TRP A 123 -5.38 -3.25 -6.76
N ALA A 124 -5.76 -4.39 -7.30
CA ALA A 124 -5.76 -4.67 -8.72
C ALA A 124 -7.02 -5.46 -9.09
N ALA A 125 -7.39 -5.37 -10.36
CA ALA A 125 -8.52 -6.09 -10.92
C ALA A 125 -8.15 -6.71 -12.27
N ASP A 126 -8.76 -7.84 -12.56
CA ASP A 126 -8.61 -8.66 -13.76
C ASP A 126 -10.05 -8.91 -14.21
N PHE A 127 -10.39 -8.49 -15.42
CA PHE A 127 -11.74 -8.51 -15.99
C PHE A 127 -11.70 -9.15 -17.38
#